data_AF-A0A316NRX5-F1
#
_entry.id   AF-A0A316NRX5-F1
#
_cell.length_a   1.000
_cell.length_b   1.000
_cell.length_c   1.000
_cell.angle_alpha   90.00
_cell.angle_beta   90.00
_cell.angle_gamma   90.00
#
_symmetry.space_group_name_H-M   'P 1'
#
loop_
_entity.id
_entity.type
_entity.pdbx_description
1 polymer ?
#
loop_
_entity_poly.entity_id
_entity_poly.type
_entity_poly.pdbx_seq_one_letter_code
_entity_poly.pdbx_strand_id
1 'polypeptide(L)'
;MKEERTPGMIDSDNLRLAMETGTLPPSGELERYFLPQTARQMLPLAQRLESAIRRMQHPSRSVTRYLDPFAAKWFEKRERNAAQTDVVSIRHRIQMQAHRLLQTEYSITLARPYRLPEHQEDMRQRQGSRQWGDKSRRL
;
A
#
# COMPACT_ATOMS: atom_id res chain seq x y z
N MET A 1 -11.21 11.16 -30.68
CA MET A 1 -11.45 12.22 -29.69
C MET A 1 -10.68 11.84 -28.43
N LYS A 2 -9.71 12.64 -27.99
CA LYS A 2 -8.97 12.37 -26.74
C LYS A 2 -9.83 12.95 -25.61
N GLU A 3 -10.44 12.10 -24.80
CA GLU A 3 -11.11 12.54 -23.58
C GLU A 3 -10.09 13.25 -22.70
N GLU A 4 -10.23 14.58 -22.55
CA GLU A 4 -9.47 15.34 -21.57
C GLU A 4 -9.86 14.85 -20.19
N ARG A 5 -9.03 14.00 -19.59
CA ARG A 5 -9.24 13.51 -18.23
C ARG A 5 -9.08 14.68 -17.28
N THR A 6 -10.18 15.11 -16.69
CA THR A 6 -10.14 16.13 -15.63
C THR A 6 -9.34 15.61 -14.43
N PRO A 7 -8.66 16.48 -13.67
CA PRO A 7 -7.83 16.07 -12.54
C PRO A 7 -8.61 15.27 -11.48
N GLY A 8 -9.91 15.52 -11.32
CA GLY A 8 -10.79 14.72 -10.46
C GLY A 8 -11.05 13.29 -10.97
N MET A 9 -11.17 13.10 -12.29
CA MET A 9 -11.28 11.74 -12.87
C MET A 9 -10.00 10.94 -12.61
N ILE A 10 -8.83 11.56 -12.80
CA ILE A 10 -7.52 10.92 -12.57
C ILE A 10 -7.37 10.50 -11.10
N ASP A 11 -7.75 11.37 -10.16
CA ASP A 11 -7.70 11.08 -8.73
C ASP A 11 -8.66 9.93 -8.35
N SER A 12 -9.90 9.95 -8.87
CA SER A 12 -10.86 8.86 -8.63
C SER A 12 -10.39 7.51 -9.19
N ASP A 13 -9.74 7.48 -10.36
CA ASP A 13 -9.16 6.28 -10.93
C ASP A 13 -7.96 5.78 -10.11
N ASN A 14 -7.14 6.70 -9.59
CA ASN A 14 -6.03 6.38 -8.69
C ASN A 14 -6.52 5.84 -7.34
N LEU A 15 -7.62 6.36 -6.82
CA LEU A 15 -8.26 5.85 -5.61
C LEU A 15 -8.86 4.47 -5.83
N ARG A 16 -9.49 4.20 -6.98
CA ARG A 16 -9.97 2.86 -7.35
C ARG A 16 -8.81 1.87 -7.41
N LEU A 17 -7.72 2.26 -8.06
CA LEU A 17 -6.49 1.46 -8.12
C LEU A 17 -5.95 1.15 -6.71
N ALA A 18 -5.86 2.16 -5.83
CA ALA A 18 -5.42 1.99 -4.45
C ALA A 18 -6.38 1.09 -3.64
N MET A 19 -7.69 1.16 -3.90
CA MET A 19 -8.69 0.32 -3.26
C MET A 19 -8.57 -1.16 -3.70
N GLU A 20 -8.35 -1.41 -4.99
CA GLU A 20 -8.23 -2.77 -5.52
C GLU A 20 -6.92 -3.44 -5.07
N THR A 21 -5.82 -2.71 -5.15
CA THR A 21 -4.48 -3.24 -4.90
C THR A 21 -4.06 -3.17 -3.43
N GLY A 22 -4.64 -2.25 -2.67
CA GLY A 22 -4.21 -1.92 -1.30
C GLY A 22 -2.81 -1.31 -1.24
N THR A 23 -2.24 -0.90 -2.37
CA THR A 23 -0.92 -0.27 -2.45
C THR A 23 -1.03 1.21 -2.72
N LEU A 24 0.04 1.94 -2.40
CA LEU A 24 0.19 3.35 -2.70
C LEU A 24 1.50 3.60 -3.43
N PRO A 25 1.57 4.68 -4.22
CA PRO A 25 2.85 5.19 -4.72
C PRO A 25 3.75 5.58 -3.53
N PRO A 26 5.07 5.73 -3.77
CA PRO A 26 5.98 6.24 -2.76
C PRO A 26 5.47 7.58 -2.20
N SER A 27 5.68 7.78 -0.90
CA SER A 27 5.19 8.93 -0.15
C SER A 27 5.65 10.26 -0.75
N GLY A 28 6.85 10.31 -1.35
CA GLY A 28 7.38 11.48 -2.06
C GLY A 28 6.77 11.74 -3.44
N GLU A 29 6.03 10.79 -4.00
CA GLU A 29 5.38 10.90 -5.32
C GLU A 29 3.85 10.99 -5.22
N LEU A 30 3.27 10.93 -4.02
CA LEU A 30 1.81 10.94 -3.81
C LEU A 30 1.10 12.10 -4.53
N GLU A 31 1.67 13.31 -4.49
CA GLU A 31 1.09 14.50 -5.12
C GLU A 31 1.10 14.45 -6.66
N ARG A 32 1.86 13.54 -7.27
CA ARG A 32 1.84 13.30 -8.72
C ARG A 32 0.64 12.45 -9.14
N TYR A 33 0.10 11.68 -8.22
CA TYR A 33 -0.99 10.73 -8.46
C TYR A 33 -2.33 11.21 -7.90
N PHE A 34 -2.30 11.93 -6.79
CA PHE A 34 -3.50 12.32 -6.09
C PHE A 34 -3.62 13.83 -6.00
N LEU A 35 -4.86 14.32 -5.91
CA LEU A 35 -5.13 15.71 -5.58
C LEU A 35 -4.49 16.06 -4.22
N PRO A 36 -4.09 17.32 -3.98
CA PRO A 36 -3.41 17.70 -2.74
C PRO A 36 -4.15 17.32 -1.45
N GLN A 37 -5.49 17.41 -1.46
CA GLN A 37 -6.33 16.99 -0.34
C GLN A 37 -6.28 15.47 -0.12
N THR A 38 -6.44 14.69 -1.19
CA THR A 38 -6.36 13.23 -1.20
C THR A 38 -4.96 12.76 -0.76
N ALA A 39 -3.90 13.36 -1.31
CA ALA A 39 -2.51 13.06 -0.99
C ALA A 39 -2.23 13.25 0.52
N ARG A 40 -2.68 14.35 1.13
CA ARG A 40 -2.53 14.60 2.57
C ARG A 40 -3.18 13.54 3.45
N GLN A 41 -4.35 13.03 3.04
CA GLN A 41 -5.03 11.97 3.78
C GLN A 41 -4.35 10.60 3.63
N MET A 42 -3.77 10.33 2.46
CA MET A 42 -3.11 9.04 2.16
C MET A 42 -1.64 8.99 2.60
N LEU A 43 -0.98 10.14 2.77
CA LEU A 43 0.42 10.27 3.21
C LEU A 43 0.79 9.44 4.45
N PRO A 44 0.07 9.51 5.59
CA PRO A 44 0.45 8.71 6.76
C PRO A 44 0.35 7.20 6.52
N LEU A 45 -0.53 6.76 5.62
CA LEU A 45 -0.65 5.35 5.26
C LEU A 45 0.50 4.91 4.34
N ALA A 46 0.89 5.74 3.38
CA ALA A 46 2.03 5.47 2.51
C ALA A 46 3.34 5.37 3.29
N GLN A 47 3.60 6.30 4.22
CA GLN A 47 4.79 6.27 5.08
C GLN A 47 4.84 5.00 5.96
N ARG A 48 3.70 4.61 6.54
CA ARG A 48 3.61 3.36 7.31
C ARG A 48 3.88 2.14 6.44
N LEU A 49 3.27 2.09 5.25
CA LEU A 49 3.48 1.00 4.30
C LEU A 49 4.95 0.88 3.89
N GLU A 50 5.61 1.99 3.56
CA GLU A 50 7.05 2.01 3.26
C GLU A 50 7.89 1.53 4.43
N SER A 51 7.60 2.00 5.64
CA SER A 51 8.34 1.59 6.84
C SER A 51 8.19 0.09 7.12
N ALA A 52 6.99 -0.46 6.94
CA ALA A 52 6.70 -1.88 7.13
C ALA A 52 7.40 -2.74 6.05
N ILE A 53 7.37 -2.30 4.78
CA ILE A 53 8.10 -2.95 3.69
C ILE A 53 9.61 -2.92 3.94
N ARG A 54 10.17 -1.79 4.39
CA ARG A 54 11.60 -1.68 4.74
C ARG A 54 11.99 -2.63 5.87
N ARG A 55 11.16 -2.75 6.91
CA ARG A 55 11.36 -3.72 8.02
C ARG A 55 11.32 -5.16 7.52
N MET A 56 10.44 -5.47 6.57
CA MET A 56 10.36 -6.80 5.97
C MET A 56 11.59 -7.14 5.10
N GLN A 57 12.14 -6.16 4.37
CA GLN A 57 13.33 -6.32 3.52
C GLN A 57 14.63 -6.37 4.33
N HIS A 58 14.71 -5.58 5.40
CA HIS A 58 15.86 -5.50 6.29
C HIS A 58 15.47 -5.86 7.74
N PRO A 59 15.20 -7.15 8.01
CA PRO A 59 14.97 -7.60 9.38
C PRO A 59 16.21 -7.26 10.23
N SER A 60 15.99 -6.83 11.48
CA SER A 60 17.04 -6.25 12.31
C SER A 60 18.04 -7.33 12.73
N ARG A 61 19.07 -7.55 11.92
CA ARG A 61 20.14 -8.54 12.14
C ARG A 61 21.00 -8.28 13.38
N SER A 62 20.83 -7.15 14.05
CA SER A 62 21.63 -6.78 15.22
C SER A 62 21.25 -7.57 16.47
N VAL A 63 19.98 -7.95 16.63
CA VAL A 63 19.48 -8.64 17.83
C VAL A 63 19.79 -10.14 17.80
N THR A 64 19.91 -10.73 16.61
CA THR A 64 20.14 -12.17 16.43
C THR A 64 21.61 -12.58 16.50
N ARG A 65 22.54 -11.62 16.53
CA ARG A 65 23.99 -11.87 16.47
C ARG A 65 24.54 -12.62 17.70
N TYR A 66 23.80 -12.61 18.81
CA TYR A 66 24.16 -13.26 20.08
C TYR A 66 23.27 -14.46 20.44
N LEU A 67 22.38 -14.87 19.55
CA LEU A 67 21.47 -16.00 19.76
C LEU A 67 22.02 -17.28 19.12
N ASP A 68 21.69 -18.44 19.72
CA ASP A 68 21.88 -19.74 19.09
C ASP A 68 21.24 -19.76 17.68
N PRO A 69 21.84 -20.42 16.67
CA PRO A 69 21.30 -20.50 15.31
C PRO A 69 19.81 -20.85 15.22
N PHE A 70 19.29 -21.72 16.10
CA PHE A 70 17.88 -22.09 16.13
C PHE A 70 16.99 -20.97 16.65
N ALA A 71 17.41 -20.31 17.73
CA ALA A 71 16.70 -19.15 18.29
C ALA A 71 16.72 -17.99 17.29
N ALA A 72 17.88 -17.69 16.69
CA ALA A 72 18.03 -16.67 15.66
C ALA A 72 17.05 -16.91 14.50
N LYS A 73 16.96 -18.14 13.99
CA LYS A 73 16.03 -18.51 12.91
C LYS A 73 14.57 -18.39 13.32
N TRP A 74 14.22 -18.75 14.56
CA TRP A 74 12.85 -18.61 15.08
C TRP A 74 12.45 -17.14 15.23
N PHE A 75 13.34 -16.30 15.78
CA PHE A 75 13.12 -14.86 15.90
C PHE A 75 13.00 -14.19 14.52
N GLU A 76 13.88 -14.52 13.57
CA GLU A 76 13.76 -14.03 12.19
C GLU A 76 12.42 -14.41 11.56
N LYS A 77 11.95 -15.64 11.75
CA LYS A 77 10.64 -16.08 11.23
C LYS A 77 9.50 -15.31 11.90
N ARG A 78 9.57 -15.11 13.22
CA ARG A 78 8.55 -14.36 13.97
C ARG A 78 8.52 -12.88 13.56
N GLU A 79 9.67 -12.24 13.40
CA GLU A 79 9.76 -10.85 12.92
C GLU A 79 9.21 -10.71 11.51
N ARG A 80 9.55 -11.64 10.60
CA ARG A 80 8.99 -11.65 9.24
C ARG A 80 7.47 -11.81 9.25
N ASN A 81 6.94 -12.74 10.03
CA ASN A 81 5.49 -12.94 10.15
C ASN A 81 4.80 -11.69 10.72
N ALA A 82 5.35 -11.08 11.77
CA ALA A 82 4.81 -9.86 12.36
C ALA A 82 4.83 -8.68 11.38
N ALA A 83 5.92 -8.52 10.62
CA ALA A 83 6.02 -7.52 9.57
C ALA A 83 5.01 -7.77 8.43
N GLN A 84 4.80 -9.03 8.04
CA GLN A 84 3.80 -9.41 7.04
C GLN A 84 2.38 -9.07 7.51
N THR A 85 2.01 -9.45 8.74
CA THR A 85 0.71 -9.09 9.32
C THR A 85 0.51 -7.57 9.45
N ASP A 86 1.57 -6.82 9.75
CA ASP A 86 1.51 -5.35 9.80
C ASP A 86 1.25 -4.76 8.40
N VAL A 87 1.95 -5.24 7.37
CA VAL A 87 1.73 -4.86 5.97
C VAL A 87 0.28 -5.15 5.53
N VAL A 88 -0.24 -6.35 5.79
CA VAL A 88 -1.64 -6.75 5.54
C VAL A 88 -2.60 -5.73 6.15
N SER A 89 -2.37 -5.40 7.42
CA SER A 89 -3.23 -4.49 8.17
C SER A 89 -3.22 -3.08 7.56
N ILE A 90 -2.05 -2.58 7.16
CA ILE A 90 -1.88 -1.26 6.57
C ILE A 90 -2.55 -1.21 5.19
N ARG A 91 -2.37 -2.25 4.36
CA ARG A 91 -3.03 -2.36 3.05
C ARG A 91 -4.54 -2.32 3.17
N HIS A 92 -5.12 -3.09 4.09
CA HIS A 92 -6.56 -3.04 4.33
C HIS A 92 -7.03 -1.63 4.75
N ARG A 93 -6.23 -0.90 5.56
CA ARG A 93 -6.54 0.50 5.91
C ARG A 93 -6.49 1.42 4.70
N ILE A 94 -5.55 1.22 3.78
CA ILE A 94 -5.47 1.94 2.50
C ILE A 94 -6.75 1.68 1.69
N GLN A 95 -7.18 0.42 1.58
CA GLN A 95 -8.39 0.07 0.83
C GLN A 95 -9.63 0.73 1.43
N MET A 96 -9.78 0.68 2.75
CA MET A 96 -10.89 1.32 3.44
C MET A 96 -10.86 2.86 3.32
N GLN A 97 -9.67 3.47 3.34
CA GLN A 97 -9.54 4.92 3.18
C GLN A 97 -9.88 5.34 1.75
N ALA A 98 -9.41 4.59 0.74
CA ALA A 98 -9.76 4.83 -0.64
C ALA A 98 -11.26 4.64 -0.91
N HIS A 99 -11.87 3.60 -0.34
CA HIS A 99 -13.32 3.37 -0.40
C HIS A 99 -14.10 4.56 0.18
N ARG A 100 -13.70 5.05 1.37
CA ARG A 100 -14.32 6.22 1.99
C ARG A 100 -14.21 7.46 1.12
N LEU A 101 -13.02 7.75 0.60
CA LEU A 101 -12.76 8.91 -0.26
C LEU A 101 -13.58 8.85 -1.56
N LEU A 102 -13.67 7.68 -2.19
CA LEU A 102 -14.52 7.48 -3.37
C LEU A 102 -16.00 7.72 -3.07
N GLN A 103 -16.46 7.32 -1.89
CA GLN A 103 -17.83 7.51 -1.47
C GLN A 103 -18.13 8.97 -1.09
N THR A 104 -17.24 9.64 -0.35
CA THR A 104 -17.49 10.99 0.18
C THR A 104 -17.19 12.10 -0.82
N GLU A 105 -16.06 12.03 -1.53
CA GLU A 105 -15.61 13.11 -2.43
C GLU A 105 -16.19 12.94 -3.83
N TYR A 106 -16.38 11.69 -4.28
CA TYR A 106 -16.80 11.39 -5.65
C TYR A 106 -18.21 10.77 -5.75
N SER A 107 -18.88 10.49 -4.62
CA SER A 107 -20.19 9.80 -4.57
C SER A 107 -20.21 8.46 -5.32
N ILE A 108 -19.05 7.82 -5.51
CA ILE A 108 -18.92 6.53 -6.19
C ILE A 108 -19.17 5.43 -5.15
N THR A 109 -20.24 4.67 -5.34
CA THR A 109 -20.57 3.55 -4.45
C THR A 109 -19.94 2.27 -4.98
N LEU A 110 -18.90 1.79 -4.30
CA LEU A 110 -18.26 0.50 -4.59
C LEU A 110 -18.46 -0.48 -3.44
N ALA A 111 -18.34 -1.78 -3.75
CA ALA A 111 -18.38 -2.82 -2.75
C ALA A 111 -17.29 -2.59 -1.70
N ARG A 112 -17.65 -2.73 -0.42
CA ARG A 112 -16.71 -2.55 0.68
C ARG A 112 -15.58 -3.57 0.54
N PRO A 113 -14.30 -3.16 0.58
CA PRO A 113 -13.19 -4.09 0.49
C PRO A 113 -13.20 -5.05 1.69
N TYR A 114 -13.08 -6.35 1.40
CA TYR A 114 -12.97 -7.40 2.40
C TYR A 114 -11.49 -7.67 2.72
N ARG A 115 -11.20 -7.98 3.99
CA ARG A 115 -9.84 -8.34 4.41
C ARG A 115 -9.44 -9.68 3.81
N LEU A 116 -8.46 -9.66 2.91
CA LEU A 116 -8.00 -10.88 2.26
C LEU A 116 -7.09 -11.71 3.19
N PRO A 117 -7.07 -13.04 3.00
CA PRO A 117 -6.13 -13.89 3.71
C PRO A 117 -4.66 -13.52 3.37
N GLU A 118 -3.79 -13.55 4.39
CA GLU A 118 -2.38 -13.13 4.29
C GLU A 118 -1.60 -13.85 3.17
N HIS A 119 -1.97 -15.09 2.83
CA HIS A 119 -1.31 -15.91 1.80
C HIS A 119 -1.59 -15.47 0.35
N GLN A 120 -2.60 -14.64 0.09
CA GLN A 120 -2.89 -14.12 -1.26
C GLN A 120 -2.28 -12.73 -1.51
N GLU A 121 -1.68 -12.11 -0.49
CA GLU A 121 -1.20 -10.73 -0.59
C GLU A 121 0.10 -10.59 -1.38
N ASP A 122 0.96 -11.61 -1.38
CA ASP A 122 2.23 -11.59 -2.12
C ASP A 122 2.02 -11.45 -3.64
N MET A 123 0.96 -12.06 -4.19
CA MET A 123 0.59 -11.91 -5.60
C MET A 123 0.10 -10.49 -5.90
N ARG A 124 -0.73 -9.91 -5.01
CA ARG A 124 -1.22 -8.52 -5.15
C ARG A 124 -0.10 -7.50 -4.99
N GLN A 125 0.88 -7.76 -4.12
CA GLN A 125 2.05 -6.91 -3.95
C GLN A 125 2.80 -6.74 -5.28
N ARG A 126 3.08 -7.83 -5.98
CA ARG A 126 3.82 -7.78 -7.25
C ARG A 126 3.04 -7.07 -8.35
N GLN A 127 1.72 -7.24 -8.39
CA GLN A 127 0.86 -6.56 -9.38
C GLN A 127 0.72 -5.07 -9.10
N GLY A 128 0.43 -4.67 -7.85
CA GLY A 128 0.25 -3.27 -7.48
C GLY A 128 1.52 -2.44 -7.65
N SER A 129 2.69 -2.95 -7.23
CA SER A 129 3.95 -2.24 -7.41
C SER A 129 4.33 -2.05 -8.88
N ARG A 130 4.03 -3.03 -9.75
CA ARG A 130 4.22 -2.89 -11.21
C ARG A 130 3.29 -1.83 -11.80
N GLN A 131 2.03 -1.80 -11.38
CA GLN A 131 1.05 -0.83 -11.88
C GLN A 131 1.43 0.62 -11.55
N TRP A 132 1.90 0.90 -10.33
CA TRP A 132 2.39 2.23 -9.98
C TRP A 132 3.71 2.56 -10.71
N GLY A 133 4.64 1.61 -10.84
CA GLY A 133 5.90 1.83 -11.57
C GLY A 133 5.72 2.05 -13.08
N ASP A 134 4.76 1.38 -13.70
CA ASP A 134 4.40 1.62 -15.10
C ASP A 134 3.66 2.94 -15.28
N LYS A 135 2.92 3.40 -14.27
CA LYS A 135 2.28 4.71 -14.25
C LYS A 135 3.31 5.85 -14.06
N SER A 136 4.32 5.67 -13.20
CA SER A 136 5.44 6.62 -13.04
C SER A 136 6.21 6.82 -14.34
N ARG A 137 6.28 5.79 -15.22
CA ARG A 137 6.96 5.89 -16.53
C ARG A 137 6.13 6.56 -17.62
N ARG A 138 4.82 6.72 -17.42
CA ARG A 138 3.88 7.28 -18.41
C ARG A 138 3.41 8.70 -18.08
N LEU A 139 3.64 9.14 -16.84
CA LEU A 139 3.44 10.52 -16.37
C LEU A 139 4.68 11.36 -16.67
#